data_AF-A0A7W0ZJJ6-F1
#
_entry.id   AF-A0A7W0ZJJ6-F1
#
_cell.length_a   1.000
_cell.length_b   1.000
_cell.length_c   1.000
_cell.angle_alpha   90.00
_cell.angle_beta   90.00
_cell.angle_gamma   90.00
#
_symmetry.space_group_name_H-M   'P 1'
#
loop_
_entity.id
_entity.type
_entity.pdbx_description
1 polymer ?
#
loop_
_entity_poly.entity_id
_entity_poly.type
_entity_poly.pdbx_seq_one_letter_code
_entity_poly.pdbx_strand_id
1 'polypeptide(L)'
;MNDKLNARAVLRAVLSAALLLLTTNFAGAQTTNLDRGWQFLADKEGTLQPNNLNAAQGWRDAQVGLSWNAQFEDLRDYMGVAWYRTKFDTSQLKGGGRALLRFGAVDYFSEVYVNGKRVGEHEGGYTPFVFDVTDSVKPDANELLVRVVDPPMDDKEGARRFPDMLYKEIPHGKQNWYVQTGGIWQPVTLEIKPSLYVKQVHVTPHLSGKVSVEVQLGGRAIQDPSPIQVTVRDPNGKEEFRTGGGGITVMTRTFEGRVGLPKLWNLNSPALYTVEVKVNEDDTYTDRFGFRSFEARDGKFYLNGEPYYMISALDQDFYPETIYTSPPEEYVRNMMLKAKRLGLNMLRCHIKVPDPIYLKVADEVGMLIWYEIPSWNDFNHFSTKAAERGEQTLREMTMRDWNHPSIV
;
A
#
# COMPACT_ATOMS: atom_id res chain seq x y z
N MET A 1 2.47 24.60 84.74
CA MET A 1 1.54 25.68 85.13
C MET A 1 2.06 26.96 84.50
N ASN A 2 1.25 27.53 83.57
CA ASN A 2 1.11 28.94 83.19
C ASN A 2 2.37 29.80 82.93
N ASP A 3 2.47 30.68 81.95
CA ASP A 3 1.67 31.10 80.80
C ASP A 3 2.51 32.23 80.13
N LYS A 4 2.31 32.47 78.82
CA LYS A 4 2.66 33.70 78.07
C LYS A 4 4.13 34.07 77.78
N LEU A 5 4.52 34.14 76.49
CA LEU A 5 4.63 35.37 75.67
C LEU A 5 5.49 35.19 74.40
N ASN A 6 4.93 35.61 73.26
CA ASN A 6 5.54 36.24 72.08
C ASN A 6 6.86 35.72 71.46
N ALA A 7 6.80 35.33 70.18
CA ALA A 7 7.69 35.88 69.14
C ALA A 7 7.13 35.63 67.72
N ARG A 8 6.92 36.72 66.98
CA ARG A 8 6.73 36.73 65.52
C ARG A 8 8.08 36.60 64.81
N ALA A 9 8.02 36.07 63.60
CA ALA A 9 9.01 36.08 62.51
C ALA A 9 10.20 35.12 62.63
N VAL A 10 10.26 34.14 61.71
CA VAL A 10 11.43 33.75 60.88
C VAL A 10 11.02 32.56 59.97
N LEU A 11 11.21 32.75 58.65
CA LEU A 11 11.40 31.77 57.56
C LEU A 11 10.51 30.50 57.45
N ARG A 12 9.63 30.48 56.44
CA ARG A 12 9.29 29.31 55.59
C ARG A 12 8.93 29.86 54.19
N ALA A 13 9.79 29.89 53.18
CA ALA A 13 10.27 28.78 52.33
C ALA A 13 9.15 27.81 51.93
N VAL A 14 8.64 27.92 50.69
CA VAL A 14 8.82 26.95 49.59
C VAL A 14 8.38 27.61 48.27
N LEU A 15 9.27 27.53 47.27
CA LEU A 15 9.12 28.01 45.90
C LEU A 15 7.85 27.46 45.22
N SER A 16 7.08 28.37 44.61
CA SER A 16 6.14 28.06 43.54
C SER A 16 6.92 27.84 42.22
N ALA A 17 7.37 26.61 41.97
CA ALA A 17 7.77 26.19 40.64
C ALA A 17 6.53 25.61 39.95
N ALA A 18 5.89 26.41 39.10
CA ALA A 18 4.86 25.95 38.18
C ALA A 18 5.53 25.02 37.15
N LEU A 19 5.38 23.71 37.35
CA LEU A 19 5.72 22.72 36.35
C LEU A 19 4.68 22.82 35.23
N LEU A 20 4.96 23.62 34.19
CA LEU A 20 4.28 23.47 32.91
C LEU A 20 4.68 22.10 32.36
N LEU A 21 3.86 21.09 32.66
CA LEU A 21 3.79 19.88 31.86
C LEU A 21 3.28 20.29 30.48
N LEU A 22 4.21 20.65 29.59
CA LEU A 22 3.99 20.53 28.15
C LEU A 22 3.81 19.03 27.88
N THR A 23 2.57 18.56 27.99
CA THR A 23 2.17 17.30 27.38
C THR A 23 2.30 17.49 25.88
N THR A 24 3.48 17.16 25.35
CA THR A 24 3.63 16.88 23.93
C THR A 24 2.79 15.65 23.66
N ASN A 25 1.53 15.88 23.29
CA ASN A 25 0.68 14.85 22.71
C ASN A 25 1.32 14.50 21.35
N PHE A 26 2.30 13.59 21.36
CA PHE A 26 2.74 12.91 20.17
C PHE A 26 1.52 12.12 19.67
N ALA A 27 0.96 12.57 18.55
CA ALA A 27 -0.14 11.88 17.93
C ALA A 27 0.42 10.60 17.31
N GLY A 28 -0.13 9.45 17.70
CA GLY A 28 0.18 8.19 17.05
C GLY A 28 -0.22 8.19 15.58
N ALA A 29 0.25 7.20 14.83
CA ALA A 29 -0.06 7.07 13.42
C ALA A 29 -1.58 7.05 13.14
N GLN A 30 -2.01 7.86 12.17
CA GLN A 30 -3.40 7.94 11.72
C GLN A 30 -3.48 7.79 10.20
N THR A 31 -4.49 7.08 9.71
CA THR A 31 -4.77 6.96 8.28
C THR A 31 -6.18 7.45 7.99
N THR A 32 -6.31 8.32 7.00
CA THR A 32 -7.59 8.86 6.53
C THR A 32 -7.77 8.48 5.07
N ASN A 33 -8.88 7.83 4.73
CA ASN A 33 -9.23 7.56 3.34
C ASN A 33 -9.69 8.86 2.67
N LEU A 34 -9.13 9.13 1.50
CA LEU A 34 -9.46 10.30 0.70
C LEU A 34 -10.40 9.96 -0.47
N ASP A 35 -11.11 8.83 -0.47
CA ASP A 35 -11.84 8.34 -1.66
C ASP A 35 -13.09 9.17 -2.05
N ARG A 36 -13.42 10.22 -1.31
CA ARG A 36 -14.64 11.04 -1.49
C ARG A 36 -14.33 12.48 -1.85
N GLY A 37 -15.30 13.16 -2.46
CA GLY A 37 -15.22 14.60 -2.77
C GLY A 37 -14.28 14.93 -3.93
N TRP A 38 -13.95 13.94 -4.75
CA TRP A 38 -13.16 14.15 -5.94
C TRP A 38 -13.98 14.73 -7.08
N GLN A 39 -13.35 15.63 -7.82
CA GLN A 39 -13.82 16.05 -9.13
C GLN A 39 -12.84 15.54 -10.19
N PHE A 40 -13.37 15.27 -11.37
CA PHE A 40 -12.67 14.75 -12.52
C PHE A 40 -12.92 15.61 -13.75
N LEU A 41 -11.90 15.76 -14.58
CA LEU A 41 -11.96 16.44 -15.87
C LEU A 41 -11.12 15.67 -16.90
N ALA A 42 -11.77 15.22 -17.98
CA ALA A 42 -11.05 14.67 -19.13
C ALA A 42 -10.41 15.80 -19.95
N ASP A 43 -9.10 15.74 -20.16
CA ASP A 43 -8.34 16.68 -20.97
C ASP A 43 -8.01 16.04 -22.32
N LYS A 44 -9.03 15.96 -23.19
CA LYS A 44 -8.94 15.24 -24.48
C LYS A 44 -7.81 15.76 -25.36
N GLU A 45 -7.60 17.08 -25.36
CA GLU A 45 -6.52 17.75 -26.09
C GLU A 45 -5.16 17.62 -25.39
N GLY A 46 -5.13 17.33 -24.09
CA GLY A 46 -3.90 17.18 -23.30
C GLY A 46 -3.15 18.50 -23.09
N THR A 47 -3.85 19.63 -23.16
CA THR A 47 -3.25 20.98 -23.13
C THR A 47 -3.40 21.69 -21.80
N LEU A 48 -4.21 21.15 -20.88
CA LEU A 48 -4.45 21.79 -19.60
C LEU A 48 -3.20 21.66 -18.71
N GLN A 49 -3.04 22.67 -17.86
CA GLN A 49 -1.92 22.85 -16.95
C GLN A 49 -2.47 23.35 -15.60
N PRO A 50 -1.76 23.16 -14.48
CA PRO A 50 -2.28 23.56 -13.16
C PRO A 50 -2.72 25.02 -13.08
N ASN A 51 -2.08 25.92 -13.84
CA ASN A 51 -2.39 27.35 -13.84
C ASN A 51 -3.64 27.76 -14.64
N ASN A 52 -4.12 26.94 -15.57
CA ASN A 52 -5.30 27.23 -16.39
C ASN A 52 -6.50 26.32 -16.07
N LEU A 53 -6.29 25.30 -15.23
CA LEU A 53 -7.27 24.27 -14.90
C LEU A 53 -8.53 24.80 -14.22
N ASN A 54 -8.41 25.89 -13.45
CA ASN A 54 -9.55 26.52 -12.76
C ASN A 54 -10.57 27.16 -13.72
N ALA A 55 -10.14 27.57 -14.91
CA ALA A 55 -11.04 28.11 -15.93
C ALA A 55 -11.68 27.02 -16.79
N ALA A 56 -11.17 25.78 -16.71
CA ALA A 56 -11.65 24.67 -17.51
C ALA A 56 -13.08 24.25 -17.09
N GLN A 57 -13.90 23.98 -18.10
CA GLN A 57 -15.28 23.54 -17.94
C GLN A 57 -15.36 22.02 -18.04
N GLY A 58 -16.45 21.43 -17.53
CA GLY A 58 -16.69 19.99 -17.63
C GLY A 58 -16.16 19.16 -16.45
N TRP A 59 -15.80 19.81 -15.34
CA TRP A 59 -15.58 19.12 -14.06
C TRP A 59 -16.86 18.39 -13.64
N ARG A 60 -16.69 17.13 -13.24
CA ARG A 60 -17.77 16.26 -12.77
C ARG A 60 -17.33 15.54 -11.50
N ASP A 61 -18.28 15.14 -10.67
CA ASP A 61 -17.97 14.33 -9.49
C ASP A 61 -17.40 12.97 -9.91
N ALA A 62 -16.44 12.49 -9.14
CA ALA A 62 -15.77 11.23 -9.40
C ALA A 62 -15.60 10.40 -8.14
N GLN A 63 -15.58 9.09 -8.35
CA GLN A 63 -15.18 8.13 -7.35
C GLN A 63 -13.71 7.74 -7.59
N VAL A 64 -12.90 7.87 -6.55
CA VAL A 64 -11.55 7.31 -6.51
C VAL A 64 -11.62 5.87 -5.99
N GLY A 65 -10.69 5.04 -6.45
CA GLY A 65 -10.81 3.59 -6.32
C GLY A 65 -11.70 2.99 -7.42
N LEU A 66 -11.89 3.68 -8.54
CA LEU A 66 -12.65 3.20 -9.69
C LEU A 66 -12.09 3.88 -10.95
N SER A 67 -11.81 3.12 -12.02
CA SER A 67 -11.29 3.71 -13.26
C SER A 67 -12.29 4.69 -13.88
N TRP A 68 -11.82 5.67 -14.66
CA TRP A 68 -12.74 6.55 -15.40
C TRP A 68 -13.56 5.75 -16.42
N ASN A 69 -12.98 4.68 -16.98
CA ASN A 69 -13.64 3.78 -17.92
C ASN A 69 -14.78 3.02 -17.26
N ALA A 70 -14.66 2.66 -15.98
CA ALA A 70 -15.72 1.98 -15.24
C ALA A 70 -16.88 2.92 -14.90
N GLN A 71 -16.57 4.15 -14.45
CA GLN A 71 -17.56 5.05 -13.86
C GLN A 71 -18.25 6.00 -14.86
N PHE A 72 -17.64 6.31 -16.00
CA PHE A 72 -18.21 7.24 -16.99
C PHE A 72 -18.49 6.54 -18.32
N GLU A 73 -19.77 6.44 -18.68
CA GLU A 73 -20.21 5.78 -19.92
C GLU A 73 -19.62 6.45 -21.17
N ASP A 74 -19.52 7.78 -21.20
CA ASP A 74 -18.93 8.56 -22.30
C ASP A 74 -17.41 8.40 -22.43
N LEU A 75 -16.76 7.75 -21.45
CA LEU A 75 -15.32 7.52 -21.40
C LEU A 75 -14.94 6.03 -21.35
N ARG A 76 -15.86 5.12 -21.71
CA ARG A 76 -15.60 3.68 -21.67
C ARG A 76 -14.33 3.29 -22.44
N ASP A 77 -14.13 3.89 -23.61
CA ASP A 77 -12.97 3.65 -24.49
C ASP A 77 -11.98 4.83 -24.51
N TYR A 78 -12.04 5.69 -23.48
CA TYR A 78 -11.16 6.85 -23.41
C TYR A 78 -9.77 6.47 -22.90
N MET A 79 -8.77 6.82 -23.72
CA MET A 79 -7.36 6.92 -23.36
C MET A 79 -6.92 8.37 -23.55
N GLY A 80 -6.07 8.88 -22.69
CA GLY A 80 -5.50 10.21 -22.82
C GLY A 80 -5.17 10.83 -21.48
N VAL A 81 -5.39 12.13 -21.38
CA VAL A 81 -5.08 12.90 -20.16
C VAL A 81 -6.36 13.13 -19.38
N ALA A 82 -6.28 13.03 -18.06
CA ALA A 82 -7.33 13.48 -17.17
C ALA A 82 -6.75 14.14 -15.92
N TRP A 83 -7.59 14.95 -15.28
CA TRP A 83 -7.27 15.63 -14.05
C TRP A 83 -8.26 15.23 -12.97
N TYR A 84 -7.74 15.00 -11.78
CA TYR A 84 -8.51 14.76 -10.57
C TYR A 84 -8.16 15.86 -9.56
N ARG A 85 -9.15 16.40 -8.86
CA ARG A 85 -8.90 17.28 -7.71
C ARG A 85 -9.78 16.93 -6.52
N THR A 86 -9.24 17.10 -5.33
CA THR A 86 -10.00 17.02 -4.08
C THR A 86 -9.42 17.97 -3.03
N LYS A 87 -10.10 18.09 -1.90
CA LYS A 87 -9.62 18.81 -0.73
C LYS A 87 -9.42 17.84 0.42
N PHE A 88 -8.42 18.12 1.25
CA PHE A 88 -8.14 17.34 2.45
C PHE A 88 -7.61 18.23 3.56
N ASP A 89 -7.86 17.84 4.80
CA ASP A 89 -7.30 18.50 5.98
C ASP A 89 -6.09 17.74 6.52
N THR A 90 -5.18 18.47 7.16
CA THR A 90 -4.05 17.90 7.89
C THR A 90 -4.05 18.40 9.32
N SER A 91 -5.24 18.61 9.89
CA SER A 91 -5.43 19.17 11.24
C SER A 91 -4.77 18.33 12.34
N GLN A 92 -4.56 17.05 12.04
CA GLN A 92 -3.93 16.06 12.92
C GLN A 92 -2.40 16.07 12.84
N LEU A 93 -1.81 16.76 11.87
CA LEU A 93 -0.36 16.88 11.74
C LEU A 93 0.18 17.77 12.87
N LYS A 94 0.88 17.16 13.83
CA LYS A 94 1.49 17.83 14.98
C LYS A 94 3.02 17.86 14.86
N GLY A 95 3.65 18.75 15.64
CA GLY A 95 5.07 19.11 15.53
C GLY A 95 6.02 17.93 15.33
N GLY A 96 6.71 17.91 14.19
CA GLY A 96 7.68 16.88 13.81
C GLY A 96 7.11 15.65 13.10
N GLY A 97 5.78 15.52 13.03
CA GLY A 97 5.11 14.45 12.27
C GLY A 97 5.29 14.58 10.75
N ARG A 98 4.86 13.55 10.03
CA ARG A 98 4.97 13.42 8.58
C ARG A 98 3.58 13.22 7.98
N ALA A 99 3.28 13.93 6.91
CA ALA A 99 2.08 13.73 6.10
C ALA A 99 2.48 13.00 4.81
N LEU A 100 2.00 11.77 4.65
CA LEU A 100 2.28 10.93 3.50
C LEU A 100 0.99 10.71 2.70
N LEU A 101 1.02 11.00 1.40
CA LEU A 101 -0.05 10.63 0.49
C LEU A 101 0.29 9.29 -0.15
N ARG A 102 -0.53 8.27 0.10
CA ARG A 102 -0.42 6.95 -0.53
C ARG A 102 -1.48 6.81 -1.61
N PHE A 103 -1.06 6.37 -2.78
CA PHE A 103 -1.93 5.92 -3.85
C PHE A 103 -1.81 4.40 -3.96
N GLY A 104 -2.94 3.69 -3.99
CA GLY A 104 -2.94 2.23 -4.14
C GLY A 104 -2.43 1.80 -5.52
N ALA A 105 -2.94 2.44 -6.57
CA ALA A 105 -2.56 2.26 -7.96
C ALA A 105 -3.22 3.36 -8.81
N VAL A 106 -2.50 3.88 -9.80
CA VAL A 106 -3.01 4.86 -10.76
C VAL A 106 -2.58 4.41 -12.15
N ASP A 107 -3.51 4.21 -13.06
CA ASP A 107 -3.18 3.78 -14.42
C ASP A 107 -3.21 4.96 -15.41
N TYR A 108 -2.13 5.34 -16.09
CA TYR A 108 -0.78 4.74 -16.04
C TYR A 108 0.28 5.65 -15.42
N PHE A 109 0.41 6.87 -15.94
CA PHE A 109 1.40 7.83 -15.48
C PHE A 109 0.71 8.95 -14.71
N SER A 110 1.21 9.28 -13.52
CA SER A 110 0.61 10.26 -12.63
C SER A 110 1.57 11.36 -12.23
N GLU A 111 1.08 12.58 -12.17
CA GLU A 111 1.78 13.73 -11.60
C GLU A 111 0.92 14.31 -10.48
N VAL A 112 1.52 14.48 -9.31
CA VAL A 112 0.80 14.88 -8.10
C VAL A 112 1.23 16.28 -7.68
N TYR A 113 0.24 17.11 -7.35
CA TYR A 113 0.42 18.47 -6.89
C TYR A 113 -0.35 18.68 -5.59
N VAL A 114 0.26 19.36 -4.64
CA VAL A 114 -0.39 19.80 -3.40
C VAL A 114 -0.29 21.31 -3.33
N ASN A 115 -1.44 21.98 -3.17
CA ASN A 115 -1.53 23.43 -3.11
C ASN A 115 -0.80 24.14 -4.28
N GLY A 116 -0.91 23.58 -5.49
CA GLY A 116 -0.27 24.08 -6.70
C GLY A 116 1.22 23.75 -6.87
N LYS A 117 1.87 23.15 -5.86
CA LYS A 117 3.27 22.69 -5.95
C LYS A 117 3.32 21.23 -6.35
N ARG A 118 4.11 20.89 -7.38
CA ARG A 118 4.38 19.50 -7.77
C ARG A 118 5.15 18.78 -6.65
N VAL A 119 4.63 17.65 -6.19
CA VAL A 119 5.25 16.83 -5.13
C VAL A 119 5.93 15.57 -5.66
N GLY A 120 5.53 15.09 -6.83
CA GLY A 120 6.15 13.92 -7.45
C GLY A 120 5.41 13.41 -8.69
N GLU A 121 5.95 12.35 -9.26
CA GLU A 121 5.38 11.60 -10.38
C GLU A 121 5.56 10.10 -10.16
N HIS A 122 4.69 9.29 -10.76
CA HIS A 122 4.80 7.83 -10.74
C HIS A 122 4.38 7.25 -12.09
N GLU A 123 5.19 6.33 -12.61
CA GLU A 123 4.92 5.54 -13.81
C GLU A 123 4.68 4.08 -13.40
N GLY A 124 3.49 3.56 -13.65
CA GLY A 124 3.12 2.19 -13.27
C GLY A 124 1.66 2.07 -12.86
N GLY A 125 0.93 1.14 -13.50
CA GLY A 125 -0.53 1.04 -13.38
C GLY A 125 -1.06 0.18 -12.23
N TYR A 126 -0.22 -0.56 -11.50
CA TYR A 126 -0.70 -1.65 -10.63
C TYR A 126 -0.18 -1.65 -9.19
N THR A 127 0.84 -0.86 -8.90
CA THR A 127 1.61 -0.90 -7.66
C THR A 127 1.47 0.42 -6.89
N PRO A 128 1.53 0.37 -5.55
CA PRO A 128 1.33 1.55 -4.73
C PRO A 128 2.58 2.43 -4.69
N PHE A 129 2.35 3.73 -4.55
CA PHE A 129 3.40 4.73 -4.35
C PHE A 129 3.00 5.75 -3.28
N VAL A 130 4.02 6.36 -2.68
CA VAL A 130 3.85 7.28 -1.54
C VAL A 130 4.69 8.54 -1.75
N PHE A 131 4.08 9.70 -1.56
CA PHE A 131 4.77 10.98 -1.53
C PHE A 131 4.72 11.59 -0.13
N ASP A 132 5.86 12.03 0.36
CA ASP A 132 5.91 12.87 1.56
C ASP A 132 5.55 14.31 1.19
N VAL A 133 4.42 14.78 1.71
CA VAL A 133 3.87 16.10 1.42
C VAL A 133 3.96 17.05 2.61
N THR A 134 4.69 16.67 3.67
CA THR A 134 4.81 17.42 4.93
C THR A 134 5.14 18.89 4.70
N ASP A 135 6.07 19.19 3.78
CA ASP A 135 6.52 20.56 3.48
C ASP A 135 5.63 21.31 2.47
N SER A 136 4.58 20.67 1.96
CA SER A 136 3.69 21.23 0.94
C SER A 136 2.25 21.45 1.45
N VAL A 137 1.93 20.90 2.62
CA VAL A 137 0.60 21.04 3.24
C VAL A 137 0.52 22.25 4.17
N LYS A 138 -0.70 22.77 4.30
CA LYS A 138 -1.13 23.81 5.23
C LYS A 138 -1.97 23.13 6.33
N PRO A 139 -1.99 23.62 7.57
CA PRO A 139 -2.69 22.96 8.67
C PRO A 139 -4.17 22.64 8.39
N ASP A 140 -4.91 23.57 7.79
CA ASP A 140 -6.37 23.48 7.73
C ASP A 140 -6.88 22.87 6.42
N ALA A 141 -6.63 23.54 5.29
CA ALA A 141 -7.24 23.19 4.01
C ALA A 141 -6.18 23.07 2.92
N ASN A 142 -6.09 21.88 2.34
CA ASN A 142 -5.21 21.55 1.25
C ASN A 142 -6.00 21.17 0.00
N GLU A 143 -5.44 21.50 -1.15
CA GLU A 143 -5.89 20.99 -2.44
C GLU A 143 -4.91 19.92 -2.93
N LEU A 144 -5.46 18.77 -3.29
CA LEU A 144 -4.75 17.71 -4.01
C LEU A 144 -5.20 17.76 -5.46
N LEU A 145 -4.24 17.88 -6.37
CA LEU A 145 -4.46 17.81 -7.81
C LEU A 145 -3.59 16.70 -8.39
N VAL A 146 -4.18 15.84 -9.22
CA VAL A 146 -3.51 14.72 -9.85
C VAL A 146 -3.78 14.75 -11.34
N ARG A 147 -2.73 14.84 -12.14
CA ARG A 147 -2.80 14.60 -13.58
C ARG A 147 -2.53 13.13 -13.81
N VAL A 148 -3.36 12.49 -14.63
CA VAL A 148 -3.17 11.10 -15.04
C VAL A 148 -3.11 11.02 -16.55
N VAL A 149 -2.16 10.26 -17.07
CA VAL A 149 -1.99 9.97 -18.49
C VAL A 149 -2.09 8.47 -18.70
N ASP A 150 -3.03 8.07 -19.54
CA ASP A 150 -3.14 6.74 -20.12
C ASP A 150 -2.87 6.87 -21.63
N PRO A 151 -1.70 6.44 -22.13
CA PRO A 151 -1.30 6.73 -23.49
C PRO A 151 -2.13 5.93 -24.52
N PRO A 152 -2.51 6.54 -25.66
CA PRO A 152 -3.30 5.85 -26.67
C PRO A 152 -2.64 4.57 -27.20
N MET A 153 -3.48 3.56 -27.48
CA MET A 153 -3.05 2.31 -28.10
C MET A 153 -2.64 2.46 -29.56
N ASP A 154 -3.11 3.50 -30.27
CA ASP A 154 -2.65 3.80 -31.62
C ASP A 154 -1.20 4.31 -31.59
N ASP A 155 -0.27 3.53 -32.16
CA ASP A 155 1.17 3.81 -32.13
C ASP A 155 1.53 5.20 -32.71
N LYS A 156 0.83 5.67 -33.75
CA LYS A 156 1.15 6.95 -34.38
C LYS A 156 0.73 8.11 -33.48
N GLU A 157 -0.47 8.02 -32.93
CA GLU A 157 -1.00 9.02 -32.01
C GLU A 157 -0.24 9.01 -30.68
N GLY A 158 0.07 7.82 -30.15
CA GLY A 158 0.93 7.62 -28.99
C GLY A 158 2.30 8.25 -29.19
N ALA A 159 2.98 7.97 -30.31
CA ALA A 159 4.28 8.58 -30.62
C ALA A 159 4.21 10.09 -30.80
N ARG A 160 3.09 10.63 -31.31
CA ARG A 160 2.88 12.07 -31.47
C ARG A 160 2.69 12.79 -30.15
N ARG A 161 1.92 12.22 -29.22
CA ARG A 161 1.53 12.87 -27.96
C ARG A 161 2.42 12.51 -26.78
N PHE A 162 2.89 11.26 -26.73
CA PHE A 162 3.61 10.66 -25.62
C PHE A 162 4.76 9.77 -26.15
N PRO A 163 5.77 10.35 -26.83
CA PRO A 163 6.85 9.58 -27.47
C PRO A 163 7.66 8.71 -26.48
N ASP A 164 7.62 9.05 -25.19
CA ASP A 164 8.32 8.31 -24.15
C ASP A 164 7.47 7.24 -23.46
N MET A 165 6.15 7.21 -23.68
CA MET A 165 5.19 6.31 -23.03
C MET A 165 4.31 5.64 -24.08
N LEU A 166 4.92 4.84 -24.96
CA LEU A 166 4.17 4.10 -25.97
C LEU A 166 3.41 2.94 -25.30
N TYR A 167 2.11 2.82 -25.58
CA TYR A 167 1.25 1.78 -24.99
C TYR A 167 1.83 0.37 -25.15
N LYS A 168 2.40 0.03 -26.32
CA LYS A 168 3.00 -1.28 -26.56
C LYS A 168 4.21 -1.63 -25.67
N GLU A 169 4.86 -0.62 -25.08
CA GLU A 169 6.00 -0.79 -24.18
C GLU A 169 5.56 -0.84 -22.70
N ILE A 170 4.28 -0.65 -22.41
CA ILE A 170 3.73 -0.66 -21.06
C ILE A 170 3.28 -2.08 -20.71
N PRO A 171 3.56 -2.59 -19.50
CA PRO A 171 2.95 -3.81 -19.02
C PRO A 171 1.49 -3.52 -18.64
N HIS A 172 0.56 -3.70 -19.58
CA HIS A 172 -0.87 -3.39 -19.39
C HIS A 172 -1.78 -4.63 -19.33
N GLY A 173 -1.26 -5.85 -19.46
CA GLY A 173 -2.05 -7.07 -19.35
C GLY A 173 -3.07 -7.21 -20.48
N LYS A 174 -4.37 -7.33 -20.17
CA LYS A 174 -5.46 -7.50 -21.15
C LYS A 174 -6.34 -6.26 -21.38
N GLN A 175 -5.89 -5.07 -21.01
CA GLN A 175 -6.65 -3.83 -21.20
C GLN A 175 -7.03 -3.54 -22.66
N ASN A 176 -6.28 -4.07 -23.63
CA ASN A 176 -6.58 -3.97 -25.05
C ASN A 176 -7.61 -4.99 -25.58
N TRP A 177 -7.91 -6.02 -24.81
CA TRP A 177 -8.82 -7.11 -25.20
C TRP A 177 -10.16 -6.98 -24.50
N TYR A 178 -10.15 -6.62 -23.21
CA TYR A 178 -11.36 -6.46 -22.41
C TYR A 178 -11.85 -5.01 -22.46
N VAL A 179 -11.49 -4.25 -21.45
CA VAL A 179 -11.83 -2.83 -21.31
C VAL A 179 -10.58 -2.13 -20.81
N GLN A 180 -10.34 -0.92 -21.30
CA GLN A 180 -9.28 -0.06 -20.82
C GLN A 180 -9.49 0.27 -19.34
N THR A 181 -8.38 0.49 -18.64
CA THR A 181 -8.39 1.02 -17.29
C THR A 181 -7.46 2.22 -17.27
N GLY A 182 -8.01 3.37 -16.91
CA GLY A 182 -7.24 4.55 -16.64
C GLY A 182 -7.77 5.30 -15.41
N GLY A 183 -6.88 6.02 -14.76
CA GLY A 183 -7.19 6.81 -13.58
C GLY A 183 -6.81 6.14 -12.27
N ILE A 184 -7.30 6.73 -11.19
CA ILE A 184 -7.00 6.34 -9.82
C ILE A 184 -7.93 5.18 -9.44
N TRP A 185 -7.61 3.96 -9.88
CA TRP A 185 -8.49 2.79 -9.76
C TRP A 185 -8.39 2.05 -8.43
N GLN A 186 -7.41 2.40 -7.58
CA GLN A 186 -7.35 1.97 -6.18
C GLN A 186 -7.41 3.17 -5.21
N PRO A 187 -7.69 2.95 -3.91
CA PRO A 187 -7.86 4.03 -2.93
C PRO A 187 -6.67 4.98 -2.79
N VAL A 188 -6.96 6.19 -2.30
CA VAL A 188 -5.95 7.18 -1.91
C VAL A 188 -6.09 7.45 -0.42
N THR A 189 -4.99 7.43 0.32
CA THR A 189 -4.98 7.69 1.76
C THR A 189 -3.99 8.77 2.15
N LEU A 190 -4.36 9.53 3.18
CA LEU A 190 -3.44 10.39 3.93
C LEU A 190 -3.00 9.64 5.19
N GLU A 191 -1.70 9.40 5.32
CA GLU A 191 -1.10 8.85 6.53
C GLU A 191 -0.38 9.96 7.28
N ILE A 192 -0.85 10.27 8.49
CA ILE A 192 -0.13 11.08 9.45
C ILE A 192 0.71 10.14 10.30
N LYS A 193 2.03 10.25 10.18
CA LYS A 193 3.01 9.41 10.88
C LYS A 193 3.85 10.25 11.84
N PRO A 194 4.41 9.66 12.91
CA PRO A 194 5.46 10.33 13.67
C PRO A 194 6.70 10.60 12.80
N SER A 195 7.66 11.34 13.34
CA SER A 195 8.88 11.73 12.60
C SER A 195 9.68 10.55 12.07
N LEU A 196 9.65 9.44 12.81
CA LEU A 196 10.26 8.15 12.50
C LEU A 196 9.16 7.11 12.56
N TYR A 197 8.98 6.35 11.50
CA TYR A 197 7.88 5.40 11.37
C TYR A 197 8.34 4.13 10.65
N VAL A 198 7.56 3.06 10.77
CA VAL A 198 7.72 1.83 10.01
C VAL A 198 7.25 2.07 8.58
N LYS A 199 8.19 2.02 7.64
CA LYS A 199 7.91 2.14 6.21
C LYS A 199 7.45 0.81 5.63
N GLN A 200 8.11 -0.29 6.01
CA GLN A 200 7.85 -1.63 5.49
C GLN A 200 8.36 -2.70 6.45
N VAL A 201 7.71 -3.86 6.44
CA VAL A 201 8.14 -5.05 7.21
C VAL A 201 8.07 -6.28 6.32
N HIS A 202 9.16 -7.03 6.28
CA HIS A 202 9.24 -8.31 5.57
C HIS A 202 9.50 -9.44 6.56
N VAL A 203 8.63 -10.45 6.52
CA VAL A 203 8.74 -11.63 7.36
C VAL A 203 9.18 -12.81 6.51
N THR A 204 10.26 -13.48 6.92
CA THR A 204 10.73 -14.72 6.31
C THR A 204 10.60 -15.85 7.33
N PRO A 205 9.49 -16.62 7.28
CA PRO A 205 9.29 -17.78 8.15
C PRO A 205 10.03 -19.01 7.60
N HIS A 206 10.58 -19.84 8.49
CA HIS A 206 11.17 -21.13 8.15
C HIS A 206 10.42 -22.27 8.85
N LEU A 207 10.30 -23.44 8.22
CA LEU A 207 9.60 -24.60 8.78
C LEU A 207 10.18 -25.09 10.13
N SER A 208 11.43 -24.74 10.43
CA SER A 208 12.08 -25.02 11.73
C SER A 208 11.56 -24.15 12.89
N GLY A 209 10.65 -23.21 12.59
CA GLY A 209 10.12 -22.22 13.52
C GLY A 209 10.94 -20.93 13.60
N LYS A 210 12.11 -20.84 12.94
CA LYS A 210 12.87 -19.59 12.86
C LYS A 210 12.08 -18.55 12.06
N VAL A 211 12.06 -17.31 12.55
CA VAL A 211 11.45 -16.17 11.87
C VAL A 211 12.48 -15.06 11.79
N SER A 212 12.70 -14.53 10.58
CA SER A 212 13.44 -13.29 10.35
C SER A 212 12.45 -12.18 10.01
N VAL A 213 12.56 -11.04 10.69
CA VAL A 213 11.72 -9.86 10.47
C VAL A 213 12.63 -8.70 10.09
N GLU A 214 12.64 -8.33 8.82
CA GLU A 214 13.29 -7.11 8.36
C GLU A 214 12.32 -5.94 8.51
N VAL A 215 12.76 -4.89 9.22
CA VAL A 215 12.01 -3.65 9.43
C VAL A 215 12.73 -2.53 8.71
N GLN A 216 12.05 -1.89 7.77
CA GLN A 216 12.51 -0.67 7.11
C GLN A 216 11.78 0.53 7.71
N LEU A 217 12.55 1.55 8.08
CA LEU A 217 12.08 2.77 8.68
C LEU A 217 12.04 3.90 7.66
N GLY A 218 11.09 4.81 7.85
CA GLY A 218 10.99 6.06 7.12
C GLY A 218 11.11 7.25 8.07
N GLY A 219 11.43 8.41 7.50
CA GLY A 219 11.53 9.66 8.24
C GLY A 219 12.91 9.89 8.87
N ARG A 220 12.94 10.47 10.08
CA ARG A 220 14.17 10.83 10.80
C ARG A 220 14.00 10.54 12.29
N ALA A 221 15.02 9.95 12.90
CA ALA A 221 15.06 9.75 14.35
C ALA A 221 15.14 11.11 15.06
N ILE A 222 14.27 11.34 16.04
CA ILE A 222 14.33 12.54 16.91
C ILE A 222 15.29 12.29 18.09
N GLN A 223 15.39 11.05 18.58
CA GLN A 223 16.22 10.67 19.73
C GLN A 223 16.96 9.37 19.46
N ASP A 224 18.23 9.29 19.87
CA ASP A 224 19.04 8.07 19.87
C ASP A 224 19.28 7.65 21.33
N PRO A 225 18.95 6.40 21.75
CA PRO A 225 18.33 5.32 20.99
C PRO A 225 16.79 5.33 20.99
N SER A 226 16.18 5.42 19.80
CA SER A 226 14.75 5.15 19.58
C SER A 226 14.45 3.64 19.65
N PRO A 227 13.65 3.14 20.60
CA PRO A 227 13.36 1.70 20.72
C PRO A 227 12.46 1.16 19.60
N ILE A 228 12.82 -0.02 19.08
CA ILE A 228 11.97 -0.84 18.20
C ILE A 228 11.63 -2.13 18.94
N GLN A 229 10.35 -2.53 18.89
CA GLN A 229 9.85 -3.79 19.40
C GLN A 229 9.15 -4.56 18.29
N VAL A 230 9.47 -5.84 18.16
CA VAL A 230 8.82 -6.78 17.26
C VAL A 230 8.16 -7.88 18.09
N THR A 231 6.87 -8.09 17.87
CA THR A 231 6.08 -9.12 18.54
C THR A 231 5.44 -10.03 17.49
N VAL A 232 5.57 -11.35 17.66
CA VAL A 232 4.86 -12.33 16.82
C VAL A 232 3.81 -13.06 17.65
N ARG A 233 2.60 -13.13 17.11
CA ARG A 233 1.45 -13.80 17.73
C ARG A 233 0.97 -14.97 16.87
N ASP A 234 0.54 -16.04 17.52
CA ASP A 234 -0.09 -17.19 16.89
C ASP A 234 -1.50 -16.83 16.35
N PRO A 235 -2.15 -17.73 15.59
CA PRO A 235 -3.49 -17.50 15.06
C PRO A 235 -4.58 -17.24 16.12
N ASN A 236 -4.33 -17.55 17.39
CA ASN A 236 -5.24 -17.30 18.51
C ASN A 236 -4.89 -15.99 19.26
N GLY A 237 -3.89 -15.24 18.80
CA GLY A 237 -3.42 -14.01 19.43
C GLY A 237 -2.41 -14.20 20.56
N LYS A 238 -1.99 -15.44 20.85
CA LYS A 238 -0.98 -15.73 21.87
C LYS A 238 0.39 -15.25 21.39
N GLU A 239 1.11 -14.51 22.24
CA GLU A 239 2.49 -14.10 21.95
C GLU A 239 3.42 -15.31 21.93
N GLU A 240 4.07 -15.55 20.78
CA GLU A 240 5.06 -16.61 20.61
C GLU A 240 6.46 -16.11 20.95
N PHE A 241 6.81 -14.91 20.51
CA PHE A 241 8.01 -14.22 20.97
C PHE A 241 7.87 -12.71 20.85
N ARG A 242 8.74 -12.03 21.59
CA ARG A 242 8.96 -10.59 21.51
C ARG A 242 10.46 -10.33 21.53
N THR A 243 10.92 -9.48 20.61
CA THR A 243 12.31 -9.05 20.51
C THR A 243 12.35 -7.56 20.24
N GLY A 244 13.51 -6.94 20.39
CA GLY A 244 13.66 -5.52 20.22
C GLY A 244 15.04 -5.04 20.60
N GLY A 245 15.26 -3.74 20.47
CA GLY A 245 16.48 -3.10 20.94
C GLY A 245 16.52 -1.62 20.60
N GLY A 246 17.28 -0.85 21.36
CA GLY A 246 17.60 0.54 21.05
C GLY A 246 18.73 0.69 20.04
N GLY A 247 18.92 1.92 19.55
CA GLY A 247 20.04 2.35 18.72
C GLY A 247 19.68 2.28 17.24
N ILE A 248 19.15 3.37 16.70
CA ILE A 248 18.81 3.44 15.27
C ILE A 248 19.93 4.19 14.56
N THR A 249 20.99 3.47 14.27
CA THR A 249 22.08 3.96 13.40
C THR A 249 21.83 3.66 11.93
N VAL A 250 20.87 2.77 11.62
CA VAL A 250 20.51 2.31 10.27
C VAL A 250 19.01 2.34 10.06
N MET A 251 18.56 2.64 8.83
CA MET A 251 17.14 2.70 8.47
C MET A 251 16.52 1.32 8.16
N THR A 252 17.34 0.27 8.09
CA THR A 252 16.88 -1.11 7.92
C THR A 252 17.49 -1.97 9.01
N ARG A 253 16.69 -2.79 9.67
CA ARG A 253 17.15 -3.67 10.75
C ARG A 253 16.43 -5.01 10.71
N THR A 254 17.18 -6.08 10.92
CA THR A 254 16.66 -7.43 10.99
C THR A 254 16.57 -7.89 12.44
N PHE A 255 15.44 -8.49 12.80
CA PHE A 255 15.19 -9.12 14.08
C PHE A 255 14.95 -10.60 13.86
N GLU A 256 15.50 -11.43 14.75
CA GLU A 256 15.29 -12.87 14.72
C GLU A 256 14.48 -13.32 15.93
N GLY A 257 13.64 -14.34 15.72
CA GLY A 257 12.87 -15.00 16.76
C GLY A 257 12.55 -16.44 16.38
N ARG A 258 11.84 -17.13 17.27
CA ARG A 258 11.46 -18.53 17.06
C ARG A 258 10.07 -18.82 17.60
N VAL A 259 9.29 -19.52 16.78
CA VAL A 259 8.05 -20.20 17.18
C VAL A 259 8.39 -21.67 17.42
N GLY A 260 8.09 -22.21 18.61
CA GLY A 260 8.58 -23.54 19.01
C GLY A 260 8.05 -24.68 18.14
N LEU A 261 6.73 -24.70 17.90
CA LEU A 261 6.02 -25.68 17.07
C LEU A 261 5.04 -24.92 16.17
N PRO A 262 5.52 -24.38 15.03
CA PRO A 262 4.67 -23.55 14.18
C PRO A 262 3.53 -24.37 13.57
N LYS A 263 2.31 -23.84 13.63
CA LYS A 263 1.19 -24.34 12.83
C LYS A 263 1.43 -23.92 11.39
N LEU A 264 1.46 -24.89 10.47
CA LEU A 264 1.73 -24.59 9.07
C LEU A 264 0.47 -24.05 8.38
N TRP A 265 0.65 -23.02 7.55
CA TRP A 265 -0.34 -22.60 6.59
C TRP A 265 -0.49 -23.68 5.52
N ASN A 266 -1.74 -24.05 5.22
CA ASN A 266 -2.06 -24.95 4.12
C ASN A 266 -3.49 -24.67 3.64
N LEU A 267 -3.91 -25.38 2.59
CA LEU A 267 -5.21 -25.19 1.97
C LEU A 267 -6.38 -25.43 2.93
N ASN A 268 -6.31 -26.40 3.85
CA ASN A 268 -7.45 -26.76 4.71
C ASN A 268 -7.38 -26.09 6.10
N SER A 269 -6.19 -25.69 6.52
CA SER A 269 -5.92 -25.02 7.79
C SER A 269 -4.94 -23.87 7.55
N PRO A 270 -5.41 -22.72 7.02
CA PRO A 270 -4.59 -21.55 6.74
C PRO A 270 -4.17 -20.83 8.04
N ALA A 271 -3.17 -21.36 8.74
CA ALA A 271 -2.65 -20.76 9.96
C ALA A 271 -1.92 -19.45 9.66
N LEU A 272 -2.54 -18.32 10.01
CA LEU A 272 -1.97 -16.98 9.88
C LEU A 272 -1.48 -16.46 11.22
N TYR A 273 -0.20 -16.13 11.28
CA TYR A 273 0.45 -15.44 12.38
C TYR A 273 0.38 -13.94 12.15
N THR A 274 0.49 -13.17 13.23
CA THR A 274 0.54 -11.70 13.17
C THR A 274 1.91 -11.23 13.63
N VAL A 275 2.57 -10.40 12.82
CA VAL A 275 3.73 -9.60 13.24
C VAL A 275 3.25 -8.20 13.60
N GLU A 276 3.67 -7.69 14.75
CA GLU A 276 3.47 -6.32 15.19
C GLU A 276 4.84 -5.67 15.40
N VAL A 277 5.07 -4.52 14.78
CA VAL A 277 6.29 -3.72 14.93
C VAL A 277 5.92 -2.37 15.51
N LYS A 278 6.52 -2.03 16.65
CA LYS A 278 6.34 -0.75 17.35
C LYS A 278 7.62 0.06 17.37
N VAL A 279 7.53 1.35 17.03
CA VAL A 279 8.64 2.32 17.06
C VAL A 279 8.26 3.47 17.98
N ASN A 280 9.06 3.72 19.02
CA ASN A 280 8.91 4.82 19.98
C ASN A 280 7.50 4.94 20.64
N GLU A 281 6.73 3.85 20.69
CA GLU A 281 5.31 3.81 21.11
C GLU A 281 4.32 4.58 20.20
N ASP A 282 4.79 5.46 19.31
CA ASP A 282 3.98 6.34 18.48
C ASP A 282 3.55 5.73 17.13
N ASP A 283 4.30 4.77 16.59
CA ASP A 283 3.93 4.05 15.36
C ASP A 283 3.84 2.56 15.62
N THR A 284 2.73 1.97 15.17
CA THR A 284 2.52 0.52 15.18
C THR A 284 2.18 0.08 13.77
N TYR A 285 2.94 -0.87 13.25
CA TYR A 285 2.67 -1.57 12.01
C TYR A 285 2.29 -3.02 12.33
N THR A 286 1.28 -3.54 11.64
CA THR A 286 0.83 -4.92 11.80
C THR A 286 0.65 -5.56 10.44
N ASP A 287 1.09 -6.80 10.30
CA ASP A 287 0.87 -7.60 9.11
C ASP A 287 0.75 -9.09 9.47
N ARG A 288 0.32 -9.90 8.52
CA ARG A 288 0.16 -11.35 8.69
C ARG A 288 1.09 -12.13 7.78
N PHE A 289 1.46 -13.31 8.24
CA PHE A 289 2.28 -14.25 7.47
C PHE A 289 1.90 -15.70 7.84
N GLY A 290 2.37 -16.67 7.06
CA GLY A 290 2.16 -18.10 7.33
C GLY A 290 3.42 -18.92 7.17
N PHE A 291 3.62 -19.92 8.04
CA PHE A 291 4.69 -20.90 7.86
C PHE A 291 4.26 -21.92 6.82
N ARG A 292 4.91 -21.94 5.65
CA ARG A 292 4.74 -23.02 4.67
C ARG A 292 5.97 -23.14 3.78
N SER A 293 6.12 -24.29 3.13
CA SER A 293 7.04 -24.44 1.99
C SER A 293 6.28 -24.82 0.73
N PHE A 294 6.75 -24.35 -0.41
CA PHE A 294 6.32 -24.85 -1.71
C PHE A 294 7.59 -25.11 -2.54
N GLU A 295 7.79 -26.35 -2.97
CA GLU A 295 9.03 -26.76 -3.62
C GLU A 295 8.73 -27.59 -4.88
N ALA A 296 9.60 -27.45 -5.88
CA ALA A 296 9.65 -28.34 -7.04
C ALA A 296 10.82 -29.30 -6.87
N ARG A 297 10.55 -30.61 -6.88
CA ARG A 297 11.55 -31.67 -6.75
C ARG A 297 11.15 -32.86 -7.62
N ASP A 298 12.09 -33.38 -8.40
CA ASP A 298 11.91 -34.57 -9.25
C ASP A 298 10.66 -34.51 -10.15
N GLY A 299 10.39 -33.33 -10.73
CA GLY A 299 9.24 -33.10 -11.62
C GLY A 299 7.87 -33.02 -10.91
N LYS A 300 7.84 -32.90 -9.58
CA LYS A 300 6.62 -32.75 -8.77
C LYS A 300 6.68 -31.49 -7.92
N PHE A 301 5.51 -30.96 -7.59
CA PHE A 301 5.36 -29.93 -6.58
C PHE A 301 5.07 -30.55 -5.22
N TYR A 302 5.50 -29.89 -4.16
CA TYR A 302 5.20 -30.26 -2.78
C TYR A 302 4.79 -29.02 -1.98
N LEU A 303 3.73 -29.15 -1.19
CA LEU A 303 3.30 -28.16 -0.21
C LEU A 303 3.55 -28.74 1.18
N ASN A 304 4.42 -28.11 1.97
CA ASN A 304 4.82 -28.58 3.30
C ASN A 304 5.39 -30.02 3.30
N GLY A 305 6.10 -30.38 2.23
CA GLY A 305 6.71 -31.71 2.07
C GLY A 305 5.79 -32.80 1.52
N GLU A 306 4.49 -32.52 1.37
CA GLU A 306 3.50 -33.44 0.80
C GLU A 306 3.29 -33.18 -0.70
N PRO A 307 3.14 -34.23 -1.55
CA PRO A 307 2.90 -34.06 -2.97
C PRO A 307 1.67 -33.17 -3.26
N TYR A 308 1.88 -32.15 -4.08
CA TYR A 308 0.85 -31.20 -4.50
C TYR A 308 0.49 -31.42 -5.97
N TYR A 309 -0.74 -31.86 -6.23
CA TYR A 309 -1.30 -31.93 -7.57
C TYR A 309 -2.08 -30.66 -7.88
N MET A 310 -1.60 -29.87 -8.83
CA MET A 310 -2.24 -28.62 -9.21
C MET A 310 -3.57 -28.90 -9.93
N ILE A 311 -4.66 -28.39 -9.36
CA ILE A 311 -5.98 -28.33 -9.97
C ILE A 311 -6.36 -26.84 -9.95
N SER A 312 -5.96 -26.14 -11.01
CA SER A 312 -6.00 -24.67 -11.07
C SER A 312 -6.96 -24.17 -12.13
N ALA A 313 -7.48 -22.97 -11.91
CA ALA A 313 -8.22 -22.22 -12.92
C ALA A 313 -7.56 -20.85 -13.15
N LEU A 314 -7.74 -20.33 -14.36
CA LEU A 314 -7.42 -18.96 -14.68
C LEU A 314 -8.51 -18.05 -14.10
N ASP A 315 -8.08 -17.03 -13.34
CA ASP A 315 -8.92 -15.92 -12.89
C ASP A 315 -8.38 -14.62 -13.51
N GLN A 316 -9.26 -13.82 -14.10
CA GLN A 316 -8.87 -12.53 -14.67
C GLN A 316 -8.84 -11.42 -13.60
N ASP A 317 -9.39 -11.68 -12.40
CA ASP A 317 -9.63 -10.68 -11.35
C ASP A 317 -10.37 -9.45 -11.91
N PHE A 318 -11.29 -9.72 -12.84
CA PHE A 318 -12.02 -8.73 -13.62
C PHE A 318 -13.49 -8.79 -13.27
N TYR A 319 -14.09 -7.62 -13.04
CA TYR A 319 -15.44 -7.50 -12.52
C TYR A 319 -16.30 -6.71 -13.50
N PRO A 320 -17.50 -7.19 -13.87
CA PRO A 320 -18.30 -6.56 -14.93
C PRO A 320 -18.60 -5.08 -14.70
N GLU A 321 -18.83 -4.68 -13.44
CA GLU A 321 -19.22 -3.32 -13.09
C GLU A 321 -18.02 -2.42 -12.78
N THR A 322 -16.96 -3.00 -12.21
CA THR A 322 -15.83 -2.24 -11.65
C THR A 322 -14.51 -2.44 -12.39
N ILE A 323 -14.51 -3.26 -13.44
CA ILE A 323 -13.38 -3.58 -14.31
C ILE A 323 -12.24 -4.21 -13.49
N TYR A 324 -11.37 -3.40 -12.90
CA TYR A 324 -10.23 -3.86 -12.10
C TYR A 324 -10.43 -3.70 -10.59
N THR A 325 -11.26 -2.76 -10.15
CA THR A 325 -11.47 -2.54 -8.72
C THR A 325 -12.19 -3.73 -8.12
N SER A 326 -11.60 -4.34 -7.09
CA SER A 326 -12.23 -5.47 -6.42
C SER A 326 -13.57 -5.08 -5.79
N PRO A 327 -14.61 -5.93 -5.92
CA PRO A 327 -15.84 -5.81 -5.16
C PRO A 327 -15.56 -6.03 -3.66
N PRO A 328 -16.56 -5.85 -2.78
CA PRO A 328 -16.37 -6.07 -1.35
C PRO A 328 -15.72 -7.41 -1.03
N GLU A 329 -14.87 -7.44 0.00
CA GLU A 329 -14.07 -8.61 0.40
C GLU A 329 -14.88 -9.91 0.52
N GLU A 330 -16.12 -9.83 1.00
CA GLU A 330 -17.03 -10.98 1.11
C GLU A 330 -17.34 -11.61 -0.26
N TYR A 331 -17.45 -10.81 -1.32
CA TYR A 331 -17.64 -11.32 -2.68
C TYR A 331 -16.43 -12.14 -3.12
N VAL A 332 -15.22 -11.58 -2.97
CA VAL A 332 -13.96 -12.24 -3.32
C VAL A 332 -13.79 -13.54 -2.52
N ARG A 333 -14.10 -13.50 -1.21
CA ARG A 333 -14.12 -14.68 -0.35
C ARG A 333 -15.09 -15.74 -0.82
N ASN A 334 -16.31 -15.36 -1.15
CA ASN A 334 -17.33 -16.29 -1.63
C ASN A 334 -16.94 -16.91 -2.98
N MET A 335 -16.29 -16.15 -3.86
CA MET A 335 -15.77 -16.63 -5.14
C MET A 335 -14.65 -17.67 -4.93
N MET A 336 -13.65 -17.39 -4.06
CA MET A 336 -12.60 -18.37 -3.75
C MET A 336 -13.13 -19.61 -3.03
N LEU A 337 -14.09 -19.46 -2.12
CA LEU A 337 -14.75 -20.59 -1.47
C LEU A 337 -15.54 -21.46 -2.46
N LYS A 338 -16.16 -20.86 -3.49
CA LYS A 338 -16.79 -21.60 -4.60
C LYS A 338 -15.74 -22.39 -5.38
N ALA A 339 -14.61 -21.76 -5.74
CA ALA A 339 -13.50 -22.44 -6.42
C ALA A 339 -13.02 -23.67 -5.64
N LYS A 340 -12.85 -23.55 -4.32
CA LYS A 340 -12.49 -24.70 -3.46
C LYS A 340 -13.54 -25.80 -3.45
N ARG A 341 -14.83 -25.45 -3.41
CA ARG A 341 -15.93 -26.43 -3.50
C ARG A 341 -15.97 -27.17 -4.83
N LEU A 342 -15.48 -26.54 -5.90
CA LEU A 342 -15.28 -27.18 -7.21
C LEU A 342 -14.04 -28.09 -7.26
N GLY A 343 -13.23 -28.14 -6.20
CA GLY A 343 -12.00 -28.91 -6.14
C GLY A 343 -10.75 -28.17 -6.60
N LEU A 344 -10.86 -26.87 -6.91
CA LEU A 344 -9.69 -26.05 -7.25
C LEU A 344 -8.85 -25.78 -6.01
N ASN A 345 -7.54 -25.90 -6.16
CA ASN A 345 -6.56 -25.67 -5.09
C ASN A 345 -5.53 -24.60 -5.41
N MET A 346 -5.68 -23.93 -6.56
CA MET A 346 -4.95 -22.75 -6.96
C MET A 346 -5.80 -21.90 -7.91
N LEU A 347 -5.59 -20.59 -7.88
CA LEU A 347 -6.06 -19.67 -8.92
C LEU A 347 -4.86 -18.94 -9.53
N ARG A 348 -4.81 -18.88 -10.86
CA ARG A 348 -3.85 -18.05 -11.58
C ARG A 348 -4.48 -16.70 -11.86
N CYS A 349 -4.09 -15.64 -11.13
CA CYS A 349 -4.44 -14.27 -11.52
C CYS A 349 -3.63 -13.90 -12.75
N HIS A 350 -4.36 -13.74 -13.86
CA HIS A 350 -3.78 -13.80 -15.18
C HIS A 350 -3.16 -12.46 -15.58
N ILE A 351 -1.83 -12.44 -15.81
CA ILE A 351 -1.06 -11.32 -16.37
C ILE A 351 -1.50 -9.95 -15.81
N LYS A 352 -1.60 -9.90 -14.49
CA LYS A 352 -2.02 -8.74 -13.73
C LYS A 352 -1.52 -8.87 -12.30
N VAL A 353 -1.12 -7.74 -11.71
CA VAL A 353 -0.92 -7.64 -10.26
C VAL A 353 -2.30 -7.39 -9.62
N PRO A 354 -2.81 -8.31 -8.80
CA PRO A 354 -4.16 -8.20 -8.25
C PRO A 354 -4.28 -7.07 -7.23
N ASP A 355 -5.52 -6.67 -6.97
CA ASP A 355 -5.87 -5.86 -5.79
C ASP A 355 -5.42 -6.60 -4.50
N PRO A 356 -4.82 -5.91 -3.51
CA PRO A 356 -4.40 -6.54 -2.25
C PRO A 356 -5.47 -7.36 -1.52
N ILE A 357 -6.76 -7.03 -1.70
CA ILE A 357 -7.88 -7.80 -1.14
C ILE A 357 -7.86 -9.26 -1.64
N TYR A 358 -7.50 -9.49 -2.89
CA TYR A 358 -7.46 -10.82 -3.50
C TYR A 358 -6.48 -11.74 -2.75
N LEU A 359 -5.26 -11.27 -2.50
CA LEU A 359 -4.22 -12.00 -1.79
C LEU A 359 -4.55 -12.18 -0.31
N LYS A 360 -5.08 -11.13 0.33
CA LYS A 360 -5.58 -11.20 1.71
C LYS A 360 -6.62 -12.31 1.88
N VAL A 361 -7.58 -12.38 0.98
CA VAL A 361 -8.63 -13.41 1.02
C VAL A 361 -8.06 -14.80 0.73
N ALA A 362 -7.14 -14.92 -0.22
CA ALA A 362 -6.50 -16.19 -0.55
C ALA A 362 -5.74 -16.78 0.64
N ASP A 363 -5.01 -15.94 1.37
CA ASP A 363 -4.34 -16.32 2.61
C ASP A 363 -5.31 -16.87 3.65
N GLU A 364 -6.45 -16.22 3.86
CA GLU A 364 -7.42 -16.59 4.89
C GLU A 364 -8.26 -17.81 4.52
N VAL A 365 -8.57 -17.96 3.24
CA VAL A 365 -9.38 -19.07 2.74
C VAL A 365 -8.53 -20.33 2.54
N GLY A 366 -7.20 -20.19 2.41
CA GLY A 366 -6.30 -21.29 2.07
C GLY A 366 -6.41 -21.62 0.58
N MET A 367 -6.18 -20.64 -0.28
CA MET A 367 -6.08 -20.79 -1.73
C MET A 367 -4.66 -20.39 -2.16
N LEU A 368 -3.99 -21.22 -2.96
CA LEU A 368 -2.72 -20.81 -3.56
C LEU A 368 -2.97 -19.88 -4.74
N ILE A 369 -2.17 -18.83 -4.86
CA ILE A 369 -2.23 -17.87 -5.95
C ILE A 369 -0.93 -17.95 -6.75
N TRP A 370 -1.07 -18.04 -8.07
CA TRP A 370 0.00 -17.75 -9.00
C TRP A 370 -0.39 -16.46 -9.73
N TYR A 371 0.45 -15.44 -9.71
CA TYR A 371 0.28 -14.31 -10.60
C TYR A 371 1.64 -13.83 -11.13
N GLU A 372 1.61 -13.05 -12.20
CA GLU A 372 2.78 -12.58 -12.93
C GLU A 372 2.62 -11.10 -13.27
N ILE A 373 3.72 -10.47 -13.69
CA ILE A 373 3.66 -9.10 -14.21
C ILE A 373 2.67 -9.02 -15.39
N PRO A 374 2.03 -7.86 -15.61
CA PRO A 374 1.17 -7.71 -16.77
C PRO A 374 1.94 -7.87 -18.07
N SER A 375 1.33 -8.54 -19.05
CA SER A 375 1.95 -8.75 -20.35
C SER A 375 1.94 -7.50 -21.21
N TRP A 376 2.91 -7.40 -22.11
CA TRP A 376 2.90 -6.50 -23.26
C TRP A 376 2.11 -7.11 -24.42
N ASN A 377 1.65 -6.28 -25.36
CA ASN A 377 0.93 -6.75 -26.55
C ASN A 377 1.84 -7.16 -27.72
N ASP A 378 3.05 -6.60 -27.78
CA ASP A 378 3.95 -6.81 -28.91
C ASP A 378 5.22 -7.56 -28.47
N PHE A 379 5.17 -8.89 -28.58
CA PHE A 379 6.30 -9.76 -28.28
C PHE A 379 7.47 -9.61 -29.28
N ASN A 380 7.27 -8.92 -30.41
CA ASN A 380 8.31 -8.68 -31.41
C ASN A 380 9.10 -7.39 -31.16
N HIS A 381 8.63 -6.51 -30.25
CA HIS A 381 9.28 -5.24 -29.94
C HIS A 381 9.39 -5.03 -28.43
N PHE A 382 10.33 -5.76 -27.81
CA PHE A 382 10.69 -5.57 -26.41
C PHE A 382 11.89 -4.61 -26.31
N SER A 383 11.61 -3.32 -26.06
CA SER A 383 12.64 -2.29 -25.91
C SER A 383 13.27 -2.29 -24.51
N THR A 384 14.37 -1.56 -24.33
CA THR A 384 14.98 -1.35 -23.00
C THR A 384 13.98 -0.71 -22.03
N LYS A 385 13.18 0.26 -22.49
CA LYS A 385 12.14 0.89 -21.66
C LYS A 385 11.06 -0.11 -21.24
N ALA A 386 10.63 -1.00 -22.14
CA ALA A 386 9.69 -2.06 -21.80
C ALA A 386 10.27 -3.00 -20.71
N ALA A 387 11.56 -3.36 -20.84
CA ALA A 387 12.26 -4.16 -19.83
C ALA A 387 12.32 -3.46 -18.47
N GLU A 388 12.70 -2.18 -18.44
CA GLU A 388 12.80 -1.37 -17.21
C GLU A 388 11.45 -1.25 -16.50
N ARG A 389 10.36 -1.00 -17.26
CA ARG A 389 8.98 -0.97 -16.72
C ARG A 389 8.57 -2.32 -16.14
N GLY A 390 8.92 -3.42 -16.82
CA GLY A 390 8.64 -4.78 -16.35
C GLY A 390 9.39 -5.12 -15.07
N GLU A 391 10.68 -4.80 -15.01
CA GLU A 391 11.53 -5.02 -13.83
C GLU A 391 11.05 -4.17 -12.64
N GLN A 392 10.68 -2.92 -12.89
CA GLN A 392 10.09 -2.05 -11.88
C GLN A 392 8.80 -2.65 -11.31
N THR A 393 7.88 -3.06 -12.19
CA THR A 393 6.61 -3.69 -11.78
C THR A 393 6.86 -4.94 -10.95
N LEU A 394 7.77 -5.81 -11.40
CA LEU A 394 8.13 -7.06 -10.70
C LEU A 394 8.69 -6.77 -9.31
N ARG A 395 9.65 -5.84 -9.22
CA ARG A 395 10.25 -5.44 -7.94
C ARG A 395 9.17 -4.92 -6.99
N GLU A 396 8.33 -4.00 -7.44
CA GLU A 396 7.32 -3.37 -6.59
C GLU A 396 6.25 -4.35 -6.12
N MET A 397 5.74 -5.24 -6.99
CA MET A 397 4.78 -6.27 -6.59
C MET A 397 5.39 -7.25 -5.58
N THR A 398 6.65 -7.68 -5.78
CA THR A 398 7.34 -8.57 -4.83
C THR A 398 7.54 -7.90 -3.47
N MET A 399 7.91 -6.62 -3.46
CA MET A 399 8.08 -5.86 -2.22
C MET A 399 6.73 -5.69 -1.48
N ARG A 400 5.65 -5.41 -2.21
CA ARG A 400 4.29 -5.24 -1.66
C ARG A 400 3.75 -6.55 -1.07
N ASP A 401 3.95 -7.66 -1.78
CA ASP A 401 3.22 -8.90 -1.53
C ASP A 401 4.03 -9.97 -0.78
N TRP A 402 5.25 -9.64 -0.36
CA TRP A 402 6.23 -10.52 0.29
C TRP A 402 5.65 -11.43 1.38
N ASN A 403 4.74 -10.91 2.20
CA ASN A 403 4.27 -11.58 3.41
C ASN A 403 3.13 -12.59 3.15
N HIS A 404 2.57 -12.66 1.94
CA HIS A 404 1.44 -13.52 1.62
C HIS A 404 1.84 -15.00 1.46
N PRO A 405 1.45 -15.90 2.40
CA PRO A 405 1.74 -17.32 2.26
C PRO A 405 1.07 -17.97 1.05
N SER A 406 0.00 -17.39 0.49
CA SER A 406 -0.72 -17.92 -0.67
C SER A 406 0.06 -17.87 -1.98
N ILE A 407 1.02 -16.96 -2.16
CA ILE A 407 1.69 -16.73 -3.47
C ILE A 407 2.80 -17.76 -3.73
N VAL A 408 2.71 -18.55 -4.80
CA VAL A 408 3.70 -19.61 -5.14
C VAL A 408 4.31 -19.50 -6.51
#